data_AF-A0AA42BXS6-F1
#
_entry.id   AF-A0AA42BXS6-F1
#
_cell.length_a   1.000
_cell.length_b   1.000
_cell.length_c   1.000
_cell.angle_alpha   90.00
_cell.angle_beta   90.00
_cell.angle_gamma   90.00
#
_symmetry.space_group_name_H-M   'P 1'
#
loop_
_entity.id
_entity.type
_entity.pdbx_description
1 polymer ?
#
loop_
_entity_poly.entity_id
_entity_poly.type
_entity_poly.pdbx_seq_one_letter_code
_entity_poly.pdbx_strand_id
1 'polypeptide(L)' 'MTVHADLEKWWEHRSEDERANLKQAARQAWLDGPTFKLLFDTRCPDLPVTTQWRDQVTPASPWPSRLRAFIGAQD' A
#
# COMPACT_ATOMS: atom_id res chain seq x y z
N MET A 1 6.99 -18.19 -5.26
CA MET A 1 6.93 -16.93 -6.02
C MET A 1 7.35 -15.82 -5.07
N THR A 2 8.30 -14.99 -5.46
CA THR A 2 8.89 -13.93 -4.63
C THR A 2 7.90 -12.77 -4.52
N VAL A 3 7.70 -12.24 -3.30
CA VAL A 3 6.81 -11.09 -2.99
C VAL A 3 6.98 -9.89 -3.96
N HIS A 4 8.16 -9.74 -4.55
CA HIS A 4 8.44 -8.72 -5.56
C HIS A 4 7.63 -8.89 -6.85
N ALA A 5 7.57 -10.11 -7.40
CA ALA A 5 6.82 -10.39 -8.64
C ALA A 5 5.31 -10.26 -8.43
N ASP A 6 4.83 -10.53 -7.21
CA ASP A 6 3.43 -10.33 -6.86
C ASP A 6 3.09 -8.85 -6.68
N LEU A 7 4.03 -8.03 -6.19
CA LEU A 7 3.88 -6.57 -6.11
C LEU A 7 3.85 -5.91 -7.50
N GLU A 8 4.71 -6.34 -8.42
CA GLU A 8 4.71 -5.86 -9.81
C GLU A 8 3.38 -6.14 -10.49
N LYS A 9 2.90 -7.38 -10.43
CA LYS A 9 1.57 -7.74 -10.96
C LYS A 9 0.45 -6.95 -10.31
N TRP A 10 0.47 -6.84 -8.98
CA TRP A 10 -0.51 -6.04 -8.26
C TRP A 10 -0.53 -4.58 -8.76
N TRP A 11 0.63 -3.99 -8.99
CA TRP A 11 0.78 -2.63 -9.50
C TRP A 11 0.29 -2.46 -10.93
N GLU A 12 0.59 -3.43 -11.81
CA GLU A 12 0.13 -3.45 -13.19
C GLU A 12 -1.41 -3.46 -13.28
N HIS A 13 -2.08 -4.12 -12.34
CA HIS A 13 -3.54 -4.14 -12.24
C HIS A 13 -4.16 -2.88 -11.62
N ARG A 14 -3.37 -1.88 -11.22
CA ARG A 14 -3.87 -0.60 -10.72
C ARG A 14 -4.14 0.39 -11.85
N SER A 15 -5.25 1.12 -11.71
CA SER A 15 -5.58 2.25 -12.58
C SER A 15 -4.58 3.40 -12.37
N GLU A 16 -4.49 4.31 -13.35
CA GLU A 16 -3.61 5.48 -13.26
C GLU A 16 -3.92 6.35 -12.02
N ASP A 17 -5.21 6.56 -11.73
CA ASP A 17 -5.67 7.28 -10.53
C ASP A 17 -5.26 6.59 -9.23
N GLU A 18 -5.36 5.26 -9.17
CA GLU A 18 -4.95 4.48 -8.00
C GLU A 18 -3.44 4.56 -7.79
N ARG A 19 -2.66 4.48 -8.87
CA ARG A 19 -1.20 4.65 -8.83
C ARG A 19 -0.81 6.05 -8.39
N ALA A 20 -1.49 7.09 -8.90
CA ALA A 20 -1.26 8.47 -8.50
C ALA A 20 -1.55 8.69 -7.00
N ASN A 21 -2.68 8.17 -6.52
CA ASN A 21 -3.05 8.22 -5.10
C ASN A 21 -2.01 7.50 -4.22
N LEU A 22 -1.58 6.30 -4.62
CA LEU A 22 -0.56 5.53 -3.89
C LEU A 22 0.80 6.23 -3.88
N LYS A 23 1.23 6.82 -5.00
CA LYS A 23 2.47 7.62 -5.08
C LYS A 23 2.40 8.84 -4.16
N GLN A 24 1.27 9.55 -4.15
CA GLN A 24 1.08 10.70 -3.26
C GLN A 24 1.09 10.27 -1.78
N ALA A 25 0.38 9.20 -1.45
CA ALA A 25 0.31 8.70 -0.08
C ALA A 25 1.66 8.15 0.42
N ALA A 26 2.46 7.53 -0.46
CA ALA A 26 3.80 7.02 -0.13
C ALA A 26 4.80 8.14 0.23
N ARG A 27 4.51 9.41 -0.12
CA ARG A 27 5.30 10.57 0.35
C ARG A 27 5.03 10.88 1.81
N GLN A 28 3.87 10.52 2.33
CA GLN A 28 3.52 10.73 3.72
C GLN A 28 4.22 9.70 4.62
N ALA A 29 4.43 10.06 5.89
CA ALA A 29 5.08 9.18 6.86
C ALA A 29 4.18 8.00 7.26
N TRP A 30 2.86 8.16 7.14
CA TRP A 30 1.85 7.23 7.64
C TRP A 30 0.83 6.89 6.55
N LEU A 31 0.21 5.71 6.67
CA LEU A 31 -0.94 5.33 5.88
C LEU A 31 -2.20 5.98 6.45
N ASP A 32 -2.89 6.73 5.62
CA ASP A 32 -4.24 7.20 5.93
C ASP A 32 -5.28 6.09 5.67
N GLY A 33 -6.47 6.25 6.26
CA GLY A 33 -7.57 5.29 6.11
C GLY A 33 -7.95 4.98 4.65
N PRO A 34 -8.06 5.99 3.76
CA PRO A 34 -8.34 5.77 2.34
C PRO A 34 -7.28 4.93 1.62
N THR A 35 -5.98 5.23 1.81
CA THR A 35 -4.90 4.47 1.17
C THR A 35 -4.86 3.05 1.70
N PHE A 36 -5.05 2.87 3.00
CA PHE A 36 -5.14 1.54 3.59
C PHE A 36 -6.30 0.72 3.01
N LYS A 37 -7.49 1.34 2.89
CA LYS A 37 -8.65 0.70 2.25
C LYS A 37 -8.35 0.30 0.81
N LEU A 38 -7.68 1.16 0.04
CA LEU A 38 -7.24 0.84 -1.31
C LEU A 38 -6.29 -0.37 -1.33
N LEU A 39 -5.28 -0.41 -0.47
CA LEU A 39 -4.35 -1.55 -0.37
C LEU A 39 -5.08 -2.86 -0.01
N PHE A 40 -6.08 -2.78 0.87
CA PHE A 40 -6.87 -3.93 1.31
C PHE A 40 -7.82 -4.42 0.22
N ASP A 41 -8.63 -3.54 -0.36
CA ASP A 41 -9.61 -3.86 -1.41
C ASP A 41 -8.92 -4.43 -2.65
N THR A 42 -7.69 -3.96 -2.92
CA THR A 42 -6.88 -4.43 -4.05
C THR A 42 -6.00 -5.65 -3.75
N ARG A 43 -6.10 -6.20 -2.53
CA ARG A 43 -5.33 -7.37 -2.06
C ARG A 43 -3.83 -7.20 -2.27
N CYS A 44 -3.27 -6.09 -1.82
CA CYS A 44 -1.84 -5.85 -1.88
C CYS A 44 -1.07 -7.02 -1.20
N PRO A 45 -0.07 -7.62 -1.87
CA PRO A 45 0.66 -8.76 -1.31
C PRO A 45 1.55 -8.37 -0.12
N ASP A 46 1.83 -7.07 0.06
CA ASP A 46 2.62 -6.53 1.16
C ASP A 46 1.74 -5.59 2.02
N LEU A 47 0.59 -6.11 2.46
CA LEU A 47 -0.32 -5.37 3.35
C LEU A 47 0.37 -5.04 4.68
N PRO A 48 0.07 -3.87 5.28
CA PRO A 48 0.53 -3.55 6.62
C PRO A 48 -0.06 -4.55 7.62
N VAL A 49 0.76 -5.48 8.08
CA VAL A 49 0.39 -6.46 9.11
C VAL A 49 0.50 -5.77 10.46
N THR A 50 -0.39 -4.84 10.77
CA THR A 50 -0.57 -4.39 12.16
C THR A 50 -1.74 -5.16 12.75
N THR A 51 -1.46 -5.94 13.80
CA THR A 51 -2.35 -6.85 14.53
C THR A 51 -3.60 -6.20 15.17
N GLN A 52 -3.94 -4.96 14.79
CA GLN A 52 -5.05 -4.17 15.31
C GLN A 52 -6.30 -4.17 14.41
N TRP A 53 -6.32 -5.02 13.37
CA TRP A 53 -7.42 -5.24 12.41
C TRP A 53 -8.82 -5.51 12.99
N ARG A 54 -9.00 -5.58 14.30
CA ARG A 54 -10.30 -5.99 14.85
C ARG A 54 -11.26 -4.83 15.12
N ASP A 55 -10.83 -3.65 15.58
CA ASP A 55 -11.81 -2.63 16.00
C ASP A 55 -11.35 -1.16 15.97
N GLN A 56 -10.11 -0.84 15.57
CA GLN A 56 -9.65 0.56 15.58
C GLN A 56 -8.85 0.86 14.32
N VAL A 57 -9.45 1.67 13.44
CA VAL A 57 -8.71 2.42 12.43
C VAL A 57 -7.83 3.40 13.20
N THR A 58 -6.67 2.96 13.67
CA THR A 58 -5.64 3.86 14.17
C THR A 58 -5.15 4.67 12.97
N PRO A 59 -5.32 6.01 12.96
CA PRO A 59 -5.10 6.85 11.78
C PRO A 59 -3.63 6.99 11.36
N ALA A 60 -2.74 6.10 11.82
CA ALA A 60 -1.31 6.17 11.57
C ALA A 60 -0.68 4.76 11.65
N SER A 61 -1.00 3.88 10.70
CA SER A 61 -0.16 2.69 10.49
C SER A 61 1.07 3.09 9.66
N PRO A 62 2.30 2.70 10.06
CA PRO A 62 3.47 2.99 9.26
C PRO A 62 3.41 2.22 7.95
N TRP A 63 3.96 2.81 6.89
CA TRP A 63 4.11 2.12 5.62
C TRP A 63 5.00 0.88 5.76
N PRO A 64 4.64 -0.26 5.15
CA PRO A 64 5.57 -1.36 4.95
C PRO A 64 6.76 -0.85 4.13
N SER A 65 7.98 -1.02 4.66
CA SER A 65 9.19 -0.43 4.08
C SER A 65 9.42 -0.87 2.63
N ARG A 66 9.08 -2.13 2.32
CA ARG A 66 9.21 -2.70 0.97
C ARG A 66 8.16 -2.14 0.02
N LEU A 67 6.88 -2.10 0.41
CA LEU A 67 5.82 -1.47 -0.38
C LEU A 67 6.13 0.01 -0.70
N ARG A 68 6.57 0.80 0.30
CA ARG A 68 6.89 2.21 0.10
C ARG A 68 8.07 2.40 -0.85
N ALA A 69 9.12 1.59 -0.70
CA ALA A 69 10.26 1.61 -1.60
C ALA A 69 9.86 1.19 -3.02
N PHE A 70 9.01 0.17 -3.15
CA PHE A 70 8.48 -0.28 -4.44
C PHE A 70 7.70 0.85 -5.14
N ILE A 71 6.72 1.46 -4.48
CA ILE A 71 5.92 2.56 -5.04
C ILE A 71 6.82 3.75 -5.41
N GLY A 72 7.80 4.08 -4.57
CA GLY A 72 8.75 5.17 -4.82
C GLY A 72 9.71 4.93 -5.99
N ALA A 73 9.87 3.68 -6.43
CA ALA A 73 10.67 3.31 -7.60
C ALA A 73 9.86 3.28 -8.91
N GLN A 74 8.54 3.45 -8.85
CA GLN A 74 7.67 3.48 -10.03
C GLN A 74 7.63 4.89 -10.61
N ASP A 75 8.10 5.04 -11.86
CA ASP A 75 8.11 6.31 -12.61
C ASP A 75 6.70 6.81 -12.93
#